data_AF-A0A2I0NC95-F1
#
_entry.id   AF-A0A2I0NC95-F1
#
_cell.length_a   1.000
_cell.length_b   1.000
_cell.length_c   1.000
_cell.angle_alpha   90.00
_cell.angle_beta   90.00
_cell.angle_gamma   90.00
#
_symmetry.space_group_name_H-M   'P 1'
#
loop_
_entity.id
_entity.type
_entity.pdbx_description
1 polymer ?
#
loop_
_entity_poly.entity_id
_entity_poly.type
_entity_poly.pdbx_seq_one_letter_code
_entity_poly.pdbx_strand_id
1 'polypeptide(L)'
;MTPTIYGNTFTEKNKVFLTERAKSIKEGPKDYLKGQVLLYDTFLGIDLTPRLKNIKCPTLVICGEEDKLKPMKFSKIIADNIQKSEYITIPDCGHVAILEKPQEVNTALLGFVIKHS
;
A
#
# COMPACT_ATOMS: atom_id res chain seq x y z
N MET A 1 -3.81 14.24 -16.11
CA MET A 1 -2.82 14.15 -15.01
C MET A 1 -2.15 12.80 -15.08
N THR A 2 -0.84 12.72 -14.88
CA THR A 2 -0.11 11.44 -14.80
C THR A 2 -0.69 10.60 -13.65
N PRO A 3 -0.85 9.27 -13.81
CA PRO A 3 -1.27 8.40 -12.71
C PRO A 3 -0.33 8.58 -11.52
N THR A 4 -0.90 8.90 -10.36
CA THR A 4 -0.19 9.02 -9.08
C THR A 4 -0.42 7.77 -8.23
N ILE A 5 0.46 7.51 -7.27
CA ILE A 5 0.29 6.46 -6.27
C ILE A 5 -0.77 6.82 -5.21
N TYR A 6 -1.21 8.07 -5.17
CA TYR A 6 -2.23 8.56 -4.24
C TYR A 6 -3.65 8.46 -4.83
N GLY A 7 -4.65 8.42 -3.95
CA GLY A 7 -6.06 8.51 -4.30
C GLY A 7 -6.44 9.88 -4.86
N ASN A 8 -7.59 9.92 -5.52
CA ASN A 8 -8.09 11.10 -6.23
C ASN A 8 -8.35 12.26 -5.26
N THR A 9 -9.10 12.04 -4.18
CA THR A 9 -9.40 13.07 -3.18
C THR A 9 -8.15 13.58 -2.48
N PHE A 10 -7.20 12.69 -2.14
CA PHE A 10 -5.94 13.10 -1.53
C PHE A 10 -5.15 14.00 -2.50
N THR A 11 -5.10 13.62 -3.78
CA THR A 11 -4.39 14.37 -4.81
C THR A 11 -4.97 15.77 -5.00
N GLU A 12 -6.30 15.89 -5.00
CA GLU A 12 -6.98 17.18 -5.14
C GLU A 12 -6.74 18.11 -3.96
N LYS A 13 -6.76 17.58 -2.74
CA LYS A 13 -6.58 18.35 -1.50
C LYS A 13 -5.14 18.72 -1.20
N ASN A 14 -4.17 17.93 -1.65
CA ASN A 14 -2.75 18.06 -1.23
C ASN A 14 -1.81 18.53 -2.35
N LYS A 15 -2.29 19.37 -3.27
CA LYS A 15 -1.52 19.83 -4.46
C LYS A 15 -0.16 20.46 -4.11
N VAL A 16 -0.10 21.27 -3.06
CA VAL A 16 1.16 21.92 -2.63
C VAL A 16 2.18 20.87 -2.21
N PHE A 17 1.79 19.99 -1.28
CA PHE A 17 2.61 18.86 -0.83
C PHE A 17 3.09 18.00 -2.00
N LEU A 18 2.22 17.67 -2.95
CA LEU A 18 2.58 16.86 -4.10
C LEU A 18 3.55 17.58 -5.05
N THR A 19 3.40 18.90 -5.20
CA THR A 19 4.30 19.73 -6.01
C THR A 19 5.69 19.79 -5.38
N GLU A 20 5.75 20.02 -4.07
CA GLU A 20 7.02 20.02 -3.32
C GLU A 20 7.70 18.65 -3.38
N ARG A 21 6.93 17.57 -3.20
CA ARG A 21 7.44 16.20 -3.34
C ARG A 21 8.00 15.94 -4.74
N ALA A 22 7.29 16.36 -5.79
CA ALA A 22 7.75 16.21 -7.18
C ALA A 22 9.05 16.99 -7.43
N LYS A 23 9.16 18.21 -6.88
CA LYS A 23 10.38 19.01 -6.92
C LYS A 23 11.54 18.30 -6.21
N SER A 24 11.32 17.80 -5.00
CA SER A 24 12.34 17.07 -4.22
C SER A 24 12.83 15.80 -4.93
N ILE A 25 11.95 15.07 -5.61
CA ILE A 25 12.35 13.90 -6.42
C ILE A 25 13.21 14.33 -7.62
N LYS A 26 12.84 15.44 -8.28
CA LYS A 26 13.57 15.97 -9.45
C LYS A 26 14.96 16.51 -9.08
N GLU A 27 15.07 17.19 -7.94
CA GLU A 27 16.30 17.80 -7.44
C GLU A 27 17.15 16.83 -6.62
N GLY A 28 16.57 15.69 -6.22
CA GLY A 28 17.22 14.67 -5.41
C GLY A 28 18.32 13.89 -6.13
N PRO A 29 18.98 12.96 -5.42
CA PRO A 29 20.05 12.14 -5.97
C PRO A 29 19.59 11.36 -7.21
N LYS A 30 20.36 11.43 -8.30
CA LYS A 30 19.99 10.78 -9.58
C LYS A 30 19.93 9.25 -9.50
N ASP A 31 20.64 8.67 -8.53
CA ASP A 31 20.65 7.24 -8.23
C ASP A 31 19.42 6.78 -7.43
N TYR A 32 18.63 7.69 -6.85
CA TYR A 32 17.37 7.35 -6.17
C TYR A 32 16.44 6.53 -7.08
N LEU A 33 16.24 6.99 -8.32
CA LEU A 33 15.40 6.29 -9.29
C LEU A 33 16.02 4.98 -9.77
N LYS A 34 17.36 4.88 -9.82
CA LYS A 34 18.04 3.61 -10.11
C LYS A 34 17.77 2.59 -9.00
N GLY A 35 17.82 3.02 -7.74
CA GLY A 35 17.46 2.18 -6.59
C GLY A 35 16.01 1.72 -6.65
N GLN A 36 15.09 2.59 -7.07
CA GLN A 36 13.68 2.24 -7.26
C GLN A 36 13.49 1.19 -8.37
N VAL A 37 14.19 1.30 -9.50
CA VAL A 37 14.16 0.29 -10.56
C VAL A 37 14.68 -1.06 -10.05
N LEU A 38 15.83 -1.07 -9.37
CA LEU A 38 16.41 -2.30 -8.81
C LEU A 38 15.47 -2.98 -7.79
N LEU A 39 14.78 -2.18 -6.96
CA LEU A 39 13.77 -2.68 -6.04
C LEU A 39 12.62 -3.35 -6.81
N TYR A 40 12.13 -2.75 -7.89
CA TYR A 40 11.06 -3.33 -8.71
C TYR A 40 11.51 -4.61 -9.42
N ASP A 41 12.70 -4.63 -10.00
CA ASP A 41 13.28 -5.82 -10.64
C ASP A 41 13.38 -7.00 -9.66
N THR A 42 13.72 -6.71 -8.40
CA THR A 42 13.77 -7.73 -7.33
C THR A 42 12.41 -8.37 -7.09
N PHE A 43 11.30 -7.60 -7.17
CA PHE A 43 9.96 -8.15 -6.98
C PHE A 43 9.44 -8.92 -8.20
N LEU A 44 9.86 -8.58 -9.42
CA LEU A 44 9.36 -9.22 -10.64
C LEU A 44 9.75 -10.69 -10.75
N GLY A 45 10.88 -11.10 -10.16
CA GLY A 45 11.37 -12.47 -10.20
C GLY A 45 10.86 -13.37 -9.07
N ILE A 46 10.01 -12.87 -8.17
CA ILE A 46 9.64 -13.58 -6.94
C ILE A 46 8.13 -13.77 -6.85
N ASP A 47 7.69 -15.02 -6.78
CA ASP A 47 6.32 -15.38 -6.38
C ASP A 47 6.34 -16.02 -4.99
N LEU A 48 5.78 -15.32 -4.00
CA LEU A 48 5.63 -15.81 -2.63
C LEU A 48 4.21 -16.35 -2.35
N THR A 49 3.29 -16.29 -3.31
CA THR A 49 1.90 -16.74 -3.15
C THR A 49 1.81 -18.16 -2.59
N PRO A 50 2.59 -19.15 -3.08
CA PRO A 50 2.52 -20.51 -2.54
C PRO A 50 2.91 -20.65 -1.06
N ARG A 51 3.62 -19.66 -0.50
CA ARG A 51 4.09 -19.66 0.89
C ARG A 51 3.08 -19.07 1.87
N LEU A 52 2.08 -18.34 1.40
CA LEU A 52 1.09 -17.65 2.24
C LEU A 52 0.31 -18.63 3.15
N LYS A 53 0.01 -19.84 2.66
CA LYS A 53 -0.64 -20.92 3.43
C LYS A 53 0.14 -21.35 4.69
N ASN A 54 1.43 -21.03 4.76
CA ASN A 54 2.29 -21.35 5.90
C ASN A 54 2.13 -20.34 7.05
N ILE A 55 1.51 -19.19 6.82
CA ILE A 55 1.22 -18.20 7.86
C ILE A 55 0.08 -18.72 8.73
N LYS A 56 0.36 -18.92 10.03
CA LYS A 56 -0.59 -19.50 11.01
C LYS A 56 -1.09 -18.51 12.06
N CYS A 57 -0.43 -17.37 12.21
CA CYS A 57 -0.89 -16.30 13.09
C CYS A 57 -2.09 -15.56 12.44
N PRO A 58 -2.96 -14.93 13.26
CA PRO A 58 -3.90 -13.94 12.74
C PRO A 58 -3.17 -12.91 11.88
N THR A 59 -3.76 -12.53 10.75
CA THR A 59 -3.17 -11.55 9.82
C THR A 59 -4.22 -10.53 9.39
N LEU A 60 -3.90 -9.25 9.49
CA LEU A 60 -4.70 -8.17 8.90
C LEU A 60 -4.09 -7.74 7.57
N VAL A 61 -4.90 -7.71 6.52
CA VAL A 61 -4.53 -7.20 5.19
C VAL A 61 -5.36 -5.95 4.91
N ILE A 62 -4.69 -4.81 4.74
CA ILE A 62 -5.32 -3.52 4.45
C ILE A 62 -4.81 -3.02 3.09
N CYS A 63 -5.69 -2.51 2.23
CA CYS A 63 -5.29 -1.77 1.03
C CYS A 63 -6.25 -0.64 0.69
N GLY A 64 -5.77 0.35 -0.06
CA GLY A 64 -6.61 1.40 -0.63
C GLY A 64 -7.40 0.90 -1.84
N GLU A 65 -8.64 1.37 -1.98
CA GLU A 65 -9.52 1.03 -3.10
C GLU A 65 -8.96 1.51 -4.46
N GLU A 66 -8.27 2.64 -4.46
CA GLU A 66 -7.74 3.29 -5.65
C GLU A 66 -6.24 3.02 -5.87
N ASP A 67 -5.67 2.00 -5.21
CA ASP A 67 -4.26 1.65 -5.35
C ASP A 67 -3.93 1.19 -6.78
N LYS A 68 -3.29 2.08 -7.55
CA LYS A 68 -2.84 1.82 -8.92
C LYS A 68 -1.50 1.09 -8.98
N LEU A 69 -0.68 1.16 -7.92
CA LEU A 69 0.65 0.53 -7.88
C LEU A 69 0.55 -0.95 -7.51
N LYS A 70 -0.33 -1.28 -6.56
CA LYS A 70 -0.67 -2.64 -6.14
C LYS A 70 -2.20 -2.78 -6.06
N PRO A 71 -2.88 -2.98 -7.21
CA PRO A 71 -4.32 -3.13 -7.24
C PRO A 71 -4.85 -4.15 -6.24
N MET A 72 -6.03 -3.87 -5.69
CA MET A 72 -6.68 -4.64 -4.61
C MET A 72 -6.66 -6.15 -4.82
N LYS A 73 -6.70 -6.63 -6.08
CA LYS A 73 -6.60 -8.05 -6.42
C LYS A 73 -5.42 -8.76 -5.74
N PHE A 74 -4.28 -8.08 -5.57
CA PHE A 74 -3.11 -8.67 -4.94
C PHE A 74 -3.28 -8.81 -3.42
N SER A 75 -3.84 -7.80 -2.76
CA SER A 75 -4.20 -7.89 -1.34
C SER A 75 -5.27 -8.96 -1.09
N LYS A 76 -6.23 -9.10 -2.02
CA LYS A 76 -7.22 -10.17 -1.97
C LYS A 76 -6.59 -11.55 -2.14
N ILE A 77 -5.63 -11.73 -3.06
CA ILE A 77 -4.84 -12.97 -3.16
C ILE A 77 -4.15 -13.28 -1.83
N ILE A 78 -3.56 -12.28 -1.17
CA ILE A 78 -2.91 -12.47 0.13
C ILE A 78 -3.91 -12.96 1.18
N ALA A 79 -5.03 -12.27 1.33
CA ALA A 79 -6.06 -12.62 2.30
C ALA A 79 -6.64 -14.02 2.04
N ASP A 80 -7.01 -14.32 0.79
CA ASP A 80 -7.63 -15.59 0.40
C ASP A 80 -6.68 -16.79 0.61
N ASN A 81 -5.35 -16.58 0.63
CA ASN A 81 -4.35 -17.64 0.83
C ASN A 81 -3.83 -17.75 2.27
N ILE A 82 -4.24 -16.89 3.19
CA ILE A 82 -3.91 -16.97 4.61
C ILE A 82 -5.17 -17.40 5.38
N GLN A 83 -5.12 -18.55 6.05
CA GLN A 83 -6.31 -19.15 6.69
C GLN A 83 -6.97 -18.26 7.76
N LYS A 84 -6.17 -17.49 8.51
CA LYS A 84 -6.63 -16.61 9.59
C LYS A 84 -6.46 -15.14 9.21
N SER A 85 -6.88 -14.78 8.00
CA SER A 85 -6.81 -13.41 7.52
C SER A 85 -8.09 -12.62 7.78
N GLU A 86 -7.92 -11.32 8.00
CA GLU A 86 -8.97 -10.31 7.90
C GLU A 86 -8.56 -9.36 6.78
N TYR A 87 -9.51 -9.01 5.91
CA TYR A 87 -9.25 -8.16 4.75
C TYR A 87 -10.11 -6.91 4.81
N ILE A 88 -9.46 -5.75 4.69
CA ILE A 88 -10.11 -4.44 4.71
C ILE A 88 -9.64 -3.61 3.52
N THR A 89 -10.60 -3.06 2.79
CA THR A 89 -10.38 -2.03 1.77
C THR A 89 -10.72 -0.67 2.34
N ILE A 90 -9.84 0.31 2.17
CA ILE A 90 -10.10 1.70 2.56
C ILE A 90 -10.63 2.46 1.34
N PRO A 91 -11.88 2.96 1.37
CA PRO A 91 -12.45 3.73 0.27
C PRO A 91 -11.69 5.04 0.03
N ASP A 92 -11.70 5.51 -1.22
CA ASP A 92 -11.10 6.81 -1.59
C ASP A 92 -9.63 6.94 -1.13
N CYS A 93 -8.86 5.88 -1.33
CA CYS A 93 -7.49 5.76 -0.85
C CYS A 93 -6.61 5.10 -1.90
N GLY A 94 -5.47 5.73 -2.20
CA GLY A 94 -4.44 5.15 -3.06
C GLY A 94 -3.54 4.16 -2.34
N HIS A 95 -2.32 4.02 -2.85
CA HIS A 95 -1.29 3.13 -2.34
C HIS A 95 -0.81 3.51 -0.95
N VAL A 96 -0.77 4.80 -0.62
CA VAL A 96 -0.11 5.29 0.60
C VAL A 96 -1.12 5.50 1.72
N ALA A 97 -1.85 4.44 2.06
CA ALA A 97 -2.97 4.50 3.01
C ALA A 97 -2.61 5.11 4.37
N ILE A 98 -1.40 4.85 4.87
CA ILE A 98 -0.89 5.42 6.12
C ILE A 98 -0.78 6.96 6.10
N LEU A 99 -0.67 7.56 4.91
CA LEU A 99 -0.62 9.01 4.73
C LEU A 99 -2.00 9.57 4.37
N GLU A 100 -2.76 8.85 3.55
CA GLU A 100 -4.02 9.33 3.00
C GLU A 100 -5.19 9.20 3.98
N LYS A 101 -5.22 8.11 4.75
CA LYS A 101 -6.32 7.70 5.64
C LYS A 101 -5.77 7.16 6.98
N PRO A 102 -4.95 7.95 7.70
CA PRO A 102 -4.24 7.46 8.89
C PRO A 102 -5.20 7.04 10.00
N GLN A 103 -6.34 7.71 10.17
CA GLN A 103 -7.33 7.33 11.18
C GLN A 103 -7.91 5.94 10.91
N GLU A 104 -8.31 5.68 9.67
CA GLU A 104 -8.90 4.42 9.23
C GLU A 104 -7.91 3.26 9.39
N VAL A 105 -6.64 3.48 9.00
CA VAL A 105 -5.57 2.50 9.22
C VAL A 105 -5.36 2.24 10.72
N ASN A 106 -5.28 3.29 11.53
CA ASN A 106 -5.07 3.15 12.98
C ASN A 106 -6.23 2.43 13.66
N THR A 107 -7.47 2.74 13.30
CA THR A 107 -8.66 2.04 13.82
C THR A 107 -8.62 0.55 13.48
N ALA A 108 -8.33 0.20 12.22
CA ALA A 108 -8.22 -1.19 11.79
C ALA A 108 -7.10 -1.92 12.53
N LEU A 109 -5.93 -1.30 12.65
CA LEU A 109 -4.76 -1.88 13.32
C LEU A 109 -4.99 -2.09 14.81
N LEU A 110 -5.49 -1.07 15.53
CA LEU A 110 -5.76 -1.18 16.97
C LEU A 110 -6.87 -2.20 17.25
N GLY A 111 -7.95 -2.18 16.46
CA GLY A 111 -9.03 -3.15 16.60
C GLY A 111 -8.56 -4.58 16.40
N PHE A 112 -7.70 -4.81 15.40
CA PHE A 112 -7.11 -6.13 15.16
C PHE A 112 -6.19 -6.57 16.30
N VAL A 113 -5.32 -5.68 16.79
CA VAL A 113 -4.41 -6.01 17.91
C VAL A 113 -5.20 -6.36 19.17
N ILE A 114 -6.22 -5.58 19.53
CA ILE A 114 -7.07 -5.83 20.70
C ILE A 114 -7.85 -7.15 20.57
N LYS A 115 -8.31 -7.48 19.36
CA LYS A 115 -9.07 -8.71 19.10
C LYS A 115 -8.21 -9.97 19.26
N HIS A 116 -6.91 -9.89 18.99
CA HIS A 116 -5.98 -11.03 18.95
C HIS A 116 -4.87 -10.95 20.03
N SER A 117 -5.03 -10.08 21.02
CA SER A 117 -4.15 -9.95 22.20
C SER A 117 -4.45 -10.96 23.30
#